data_AF-A0A094B832-F1
#
_entry.id   AF-A0A094B832-F1
#
_cell.length_a   1.000
_cell.length_b   1.000
_cell.length_c   1.000
_cell.angle_alpha   90.00
_cell.angle_beta   90.00
_cell.angle_gamma   90.00
#
_symmetry.space_group_name_H-M   'P 1'
#
loop_
_entity.id
_entity.type
_entity.pdbx_description
1 polymer ?
#
loop_
_entity_poly.entity_id
_entity_poly.type
_entity_poly.pdbx_seq_one_letter_code
_entity_poly.pdbx_strand_id
1 'polypeptide(L)'
;MAAYVQETLRWLPELSSGKSFHYGSIATSPAEASDFTLVQALQFGVSKLEQVTIFLSHVYQEHVCTALDRELVKIEDYINHMKTVQYYSAYISEIAAAKSLEKTYYMGETSSAACHGKDGVSNTMGGLLWTIDYSFYMATLGLDRIFFHNGRDYFYSFWKPMGGSNSSIEPHINPQYYSLLFHASAISGLNSPRIYRVAHLDTNSLAHYAVYSGNQLKKMVILNTQLYNSTADERPAKHVDISPIFGNKLTSKRLTAPTTIAKTGVTWCNQAVDEKTGKFGGMEIWESVSNGVVDVFASEAVIIEKKH
;
A
#
# COMPACT_ATOMS: atom_id res chain seq x y z
N MET A 1 20.56 -16.52 14.85
CA MET A 1 20.83 -16.25 13.42
C MET A 1 22.21 -16.70 12.92
N ALA A 2 23.32 -16.35 13.58
CA ALA A 2 24.69 -16.54 13.06
C ALA A 2 25.01 -17.95 12.50
N ALA A 3 24.72 -19.01 13.26
CA ALA A 3 25.00 -20.39 12.84
C ALA A 3 24.27 -20.79 11.54
N TYR A 4 23.01 -20.36 11.39
CA TYR A 4 22.21 -20.65 10.18
C TYR A 4 22.75 -19.90 8.95
N VAL A 5 23.25 -18.68 9.13
CA VAL A 5 23.95 -17.95 8.05
C VAL A 5 25.21 -18.70 7.64
N GLN A 6 26.01 -19.17 8.59
CA GLN A 6 27.24 -19.92 8.27
C GLN A 6 26.93 -21.22 7.51
N GLU A 7 25.89 -21.96 7.92
CA GLU A 7 25.46 -23.12 7.14
C GLU A 7 25.01 -22.71 5.73
N THR A 8 24.22 -21.65 5.59
CA THR A 8 23.77 -21.15 4.28
C THR A 8 24.95 -20.77 3.37
N LEU A 9 25.99 -20.16 3.92
CA LEU A 9 27.22 -19.84 3.19
C LEU A 9 27.95 -21.10 2.70
N ARG A 10 27.82 -22.21 3.42
CA ARG A 10 28.44 -23.49 3.06
C ARG A 10 27.68 -24.20 1.94
N TRP A 11 26.37 -24.39 2.09
CA TRP A 11 25.62 -25.26 1.17
C TRP A 11 24.99 -24.54 -0.02
N LEU A 12 24.64 -23.25 0.08
CA LEU A 12 23.96 -22.55 -1.02
C LEU A 12 24.83 -22.48 -2.30
N PRO A 13 26.15 -22.26 -2.24
CA PRO A 13 27.01 -22.33 -3.42
C PRO A 13 27.08 -23.71 -4.08
N GLU A 14 26.79 -24.79 -3.35
CA GLU A 14 26.77 -26.16 -3.87
C GLU A 14 25.54 -26.44 -4.76
N LEU A 15 24.52 -25.57 -4.73
CA LEU A 15 23.35 -25.69 -5.60
C LEU A 15 23.75 -25.47 -7.07
N SER A 16 23.95 -26.57 -7.79
CA SER A 16 24.46 -26.66 -9.17
C SER A 16 23.45 -26.24 -10.24
N SER A 17 22.85 -25.05 -10.12
CA SER A 17 21.74 -24.66 -10.99
C SER A 17 21.92 -23.37 -11.80
N GLY A 18 22.96 -22.56 -11.52
CA GLY A 18 23.12 -21.24 -12.16
C GLY A 18 21.95 -20.28 -11.90
N LYS A 19 21.06 -20.62 -10.97
CA LYS A 19 19.87 -19.84 -10.62
C LYS A 19 20.23 -18.77 -9.59
N SER A 20 19.47 -17.68 -9.62
CA SER A 20 19.43 -16.72 -8.53
C SER A 20 18.42 -17.13 -7.47
N PHE A 21 18.71 -16.80 -6.21
CA PHE A 21 17.88 -17.11 -5.06
C PHE A 21 17.42 -15.82 -4.38
N HIS A 22 16.27 -15.93 -3.72
CA HIS A 22 15.84 -14.95 -2.75
C HIS A 22 16.37 -15.37 -1.38
N TYR A 23 16.84 -14.41 -0.59
CA TYR A 23 17.25 -14.64 0.78
C TYR A 23 16.39 -13.80 1.72
N GLY A 24 15.95 -14.40 2.82
CA GLY A 24 14.94 -13.82 3.70
C GLY A 24 13.58 -14.46 3.49
N SER A 25 12.49 -13.71 3.76
CA SER A 25 11.19 -14.16 4.31
C SER A 25 11.10 -13.99 5.83
N ILE A 26 11.72 -12.93 6.34
CA ILE A 26 11.70 -12.61 7.76
C ILE A 26 10.37 -11.93 8.10
N ALA A 27 9.56 -12.59 8.95
CA ALA A 27 8.30 -12.09 9.47
C ALA A 27 8.49 -11.52 10.89
N THR A 28 9.44 -10.60 11.05
CA THR A 28 9.74 -9.90 12.30
C THR A 28 9.99 -8.44 11.97
N SER A 29 9.37 -7.54 12.74
CA SER A 29 9.60 -6.10 12.55
C SER A 29 11.05 -5.77 12.91
N PRO A 30 11.80 -5.03 12.07
CA PRO A 30 13.15 -4.58 12.42
C PRO A 30 13.20 -3.65 13.64
N ALA A 31 12.05 -3.12 14.09
CA ALA A 31 11.95 -2.33 15.32
C ALA A 31 11.98 -3.19 16.59
N GLU A 32 11.70 -4.49 16.49
CA GLU A 32 11.80 -5.41 17.61
C GLU A 32 13.25 -5.79 17.87
N ALA A 33 13.64 -5.85 19.15
CA ALA A 33 14.98 -6.29 19.53
C ALA A 33 15.18 -7.76 19.17
N SER A 34 15.78 -8.02 18.01
CA SER A 34 15.96 -9.35 17.44
C SER A 34 17.25 -9.44 16.63
N ASP A 35 17.87 -10.62 16.60
CA ASP A 35 19.00 -10.93 15.71
C ASP A 35 18.54 -11.39 14.32
N PHE A 36 17.23 -11.32 14.05
CA PHE A 36 16.60 -11.85 12.85
C PHE A 36 16.17 -10.72 11.91
N THR A 37 17.16 -10.04 11.32
CA THR A 37 16.99 -8.97 10.31
C THR A 37 17.98 -9.13 9.16
N LEU A 38 17.75 -8.48 8.00
CA LEU A 38 18.72 -8.45 6.91
C LEU A 38 20.01 -7.77 7.36
N VAL A 39 19.93 -6.63 8.07
CA VAL A 39 21.12 -5.92 8.55
C VAL A 39 22.00 -6.87 9.38
N GLN A 40 21.40 -7.67 10.27
CA GLN A 40 22.14 -8.65 11.06
C GLN A 40 22.66 -9.81 10.22
N ALA A 41 21.89 -10.29 9.24
CA ALA A 41 22.31 -11.35 8.31
C ALA A 41 23.55 -10.92 7.49
N LEU A 42 23.62 -9.65 7.08
CA LEU A 42 24.78 -9.12 6.36
C LEU A 42 26.03 -9.08 7.23
N GLN A 43 25.92 -8.77 8.53
CA GLN A 43 27.06 -8.85 9.46
C GLN A 43 27.64 -10.27 9.54
N PHE A 44 26.81 -11.30 9.34
CA PHE A 44 27.24 -12.70 9.33
C PHE A 44 27.72 -13.19 7.96
N GLY A 45 27.70 -12.33 6.93
CA GLY A 45 28.37 -12.58 5.65
C GLY A 45 27.45 -13.03 4.52
N VAL A 46 26.13 -12.92 4.63
CA VAL A 46 25.18 -13.24 3.54
C VAL A 46 25.50 -12.49 2.24
N SER A 47 26.14 -11.32 2.31
CA SER A 47 26.61 -10.57 1.15
C SER A 47 27.54 -11.37 0.23
N LYS A 48 28.27 -12.36 0.77
CA LYS A 48 29.18 -13.25 0.01
C LYS A 48 28.46 -14.24 -0.91
N LEU A 49 27.14 -14.38 -0.77
CA LEU A 49 26.32 -15.22 -1.65
C LEU A 49 25.96 -14.43 -2.90
N GLU A 50 26.75 -14.62 -3.96
CA GLU A 50 26.53 -13.97 -5.26
C GLU A 50 25.21 -14.44 -5.92
N GLN A 51 24.80 -15.69 -5.65
CA GLN A 51 23.55 -16.23 -6.17
C GLN A 51 22.32 -15.59 -5.52
N VAL A 52 22.45 -14.93 -4.38
CA VAL A 52 21.35 -14.19 -3.74
C VAL A 52 21.24 -12.81 -4.38
N THR A 53 20.21 -12.57 -5.16
CA THR A 53 20.00 -11.28 -5.87
C THR A 53 18.85 -10.45 -5.29
N ILE A 54 18.00 -11.09 -4.49
CA ILE A 54 16.81 -10.49 -3.90
C ILE A 54 16.81 -10.76 -2.40
N PHE A 55 16.60 -9.71 -1.62
CA PHE A 55 16.28 -9.79 -0.21
C PHE A 55 14.82 -9.45 0.03
N LEU A 56 14.20 -10.05 1.04
CA LEU A 56 12.80 -9.76 1.34
C LEU A 56 12.43 -10.00 2.80
N SER A 57 11.41 -9.28 3.24
CA SER A 57 10.70 -9.50 4.52
C SER A 57 9.21 -9.68 4.29
N HIS A 58 8.53 -10.20 5.31
CA HIS A 58 7.08 -10.27 5.40
C HIS A 58 6.61 -9.30 6.49
N VAL A 59 5.52 -8.58 6.26
CA VAL A 59 5.01 -7.61 7.25
C VAL A 59 3.50 -7.52 7.25
N TYR A 60 2.93 -7.44 8.45
CA TYR A 60 1.55 -7.03 8.70
C TYR A 60 1.59 -6.07 9.89
N GLN A 61 0.88 -4.94 9.82
CA GLN A 61 0.93 -3.92 10.86
C GLN A 61 0.45 -4.47 12.21
N GLU A 62 -0.54 -5.36 12.16
CA GLU A 62 -1.11 -6.07 13.31
C GLU A 62 -1.51 -7.50 12.91
N HIS A 63 -2.14 -8.26 13.81
CA HIS A 63 -2.63 -9.60 13.54
C HIS A 63 -3.89 -9.95 14.32
N VAL A 64 -4.67 -10.90 13.80
CA VAL A 64 -5.88 -11.43 14.47
C VAL A 64 -5.78 -12.91 14.82
N CYS A 65 -4.55 -13.38 15.07
CA CYS A 65 -4.25 -14.79 15.28
C CYS A 65 -4.86 -15.36 16.57
N THR A 66 -5.13 -14.52 17.57
CA THR A 66 -5.92 -14.87 18.76
C THR A 66 -7.14 -13.97 18.91
N ALA A 67 -8.08 -14.38 19.77
CA ALA A 67 -9.24 -13.55 20.11
C ALA A 67 -8.83 -12.22 20.76
N LEU A 68 -7.78 -12.23 21.60
CA LEU A 68 -7.29 -11.02 22.24
C LEU A 68 -6.68 -10.04 21.22
N ASP A 69 -5.84 -10.54 20.31
CA ASP A 69 -5.22 -9.69 19.28
C ASP A 69 -6.28 -9.09 18.34
N ARG A 70 -7.33 -9.86 18.05
CA ARG A 70 -8.47 -9.40 17.24
C ARG A 70 -9.14 -8.16 17.82
N GLU A 71 -9.21 -8.00 19.14
CA GLU A 71 -9.79 -6.82 19.80
C GLU A 71 -8.89 -5.57 19.68
N LEU A 72 -7.59 -5.76 19.44
CA LEU A 72 -6.63 -4.67 19.30
C LEU A 72 -6.67 -4.04 17.90
N VAL A 73 -6.92 -4.85 16.86
CA VAL A 73 -6.97 -4.40 15.46
C VAL A 73 -8.16 -3.46 15.23
N LYS A 74 -7.87 -2.17 15.00
CA LYS A 74 -8.88 -1.10 14.92
C LYS A 74 -8.71 -0.28 13.64
N ILE A 75 -9.81 0.12 13.01
CA ILE A 75 -9.75 0.86 11.73
C ILE A 75 -9.00 2.19 11.87
N GLU A 76 -9.09 2.81 13.05
CA GLU A 76 -8.40 4.03 13.46
C GLU A 76 -6.88 3.93 13.30
N ASP A 77 -6.32 2.73 13.41
CA ASP A 77 -4.88 2.49 13.29
C ASP A 77 -4.41 2.42 11.83
N TYR A 78 -5.29 2.00 10.93
CA TYR A 78 -5.03 1.91 9.49
C TYR A 78 -5.29 3.24 8.77
N ILE A 79 -6.23 4.03 9.25
CA ILE A 79 -6.54 5.35 8.66
C ILE A 79 -5.73 6.48 9.30
N ASN A 80 -4.73 6.16 10.12
CA ASN A 80 -3.79 7.13 10.65
C ASN A 80 -2.49 7.08 9.85
N HIS A 81 -2.29 8.04 8.96
CA HIS A 81 -1.11 8.13 8.11
C HIS A 81 0.20 8.15 8.91
N MET A 82 0.21 8.81 10.07
CA MET A 82 1.41 8.86 10.91
C MET A 82 1.73 7.52 11.57
N LYS A 83 0.73 6.64 11.80
CA LYS A 83 0.98 5.26 12.21
C LYS A 83 1.61 4.44 11.08
N THR A 84 1.15 4.57 9.84
CA THR A 84 1.79 3.98 8.65
C THR A 84 3.27 4.40 8.61
N VAL A 85 3.52 5.72 8.70
CA VAL A 85 4.86 6.30 8.64
C VAL A 85 5.76 5.74 9.72
N GLN A 86 5.30 5.78 10.98
CA GLN A 86 6.06 5.34 12.14
C GLN A 86 6.41 3.85 12.02
N TYR A 87 5.41 3.00 11.75
CA TYR A 87 5.59 1.56 11.72
C TYR A 87 6.56 1.13 10.60
N TYR A 88 6.36 1.64 9.39
CA TYR A 88 7.14 1.19 8.23
C TYR A 88 8.50 1.87 8.09
N SER A 89 8.78 2.96 8.83
CA SER A 89 10.12 3.55 8.90
C SER A 89 11.18 2.59 9.43
N ALA A 90 10.78 1.54 10.19
CA ALA A 90 11.67 0.49 10.66
C ALA A 90 12.39 -0.25 9.52
N TYR A 91 11.84 -0.26 8.30
CA TYR A 91 12.43 -0.96 7.16
C TYR A 91 13.46 -0.13 6.38
N ILE A 92 13.71 1.13 6.75
CA ILE A 92 14.66 2.01 6.05
C ILE A 92 16.07 1.39 6.00
N SER A 93 16.56 0.88 7.14
CA SER A 93 17.88 0.26 7.23
C SER A 93 17.96 -1.03 6.42
N GLU A 94 16.88 -1.82 6.39
CA GLU A 94 16.80 -3.06 5.63
C GLU A 94 16.85 -2.81 4.12
N ILE A 95 16.08 -1.83 3.63
CA ILE A 95 16.10 -1.42 2.23
C ILE A 95 17.49 -0.90 1.87
N ALA A 96 18.06 0.02 2.67
CA ALA A 96 19.38 0.57 2.43
C ALA A 96 20.47 -0.51 2.41
N ALA A 97 20.38 -1.50 3.29
CA ALA A 97 21.31 -2.63 3.36
C ALA A 97 21.32 -3.43 2.05
N ALA A 98 20.16 -3.77 1.50
CA ALA A 98 20.07 -4.43 0.20
C ALA A 98 20.60 -3.57 -0.95
N LYS A 99 20.21 -2.28 -0.98
CA LYS A 99 20.66 -1.32 -2.00
C LYS A 99 22.16 -1.09 -2.00
N SER A 100 22.81 -1.14 -0.84
CA SER A 100 24.28 -1.01 -0.72
C SER A 100 25.05 -2.14 -1.42
N LEU A 101 24.39 -3.25 -1.70
CA LEU A 101 24.92 -4.40 -2.42
C LEU A 101 24.44 -4.45 -3.88
N GLU A 102 23.80 -3.39 -4.37
CA GLU A 102 23.13 -3.35 -5.69
C GLU A 102 22.08 -4.46 -5.86
N LYS A 103 21.50 -4.92 -4.75
CA LYS A 103 20.49 -5.97 -4.71
C LYS A 103 19.10 -5.39 -4.44
N THR A 104 18.11 -6.16 -4.83
CA THR A 104 16.71 -5.77 -4.73
C THR A 104 16.15 -6.08 -3.35
N TYR A 105 15.27 -5.23 -2.83
CA TYR A 105 14.53 -5.48 -1.60
C TYR A 105 13.02 -5.49 -1.84
N TYR A 106 12.37 -6.61 -1.51
CA TYR A 106 10.93 -6.77 -1.63
C TYR A 106 10.25 -6.83 -0.27
N MET A 107 9.02 -6.33 -0.21
CA MET A 107 8.08 -6.84 0.75
C MET A 107 7.41 -8.07 0.15
N GLY A 108 7.96 -9.24 0.46
CA GLY A 108 7.63 -10.52 -0.20
C GLY A 108 6.26 -11.07 0.20
N GLU A 109 5.73 -10.65 1.34
CA GLU A 109 4.35 -10.90 1.74
C GLU A 109 3.87 -9.79 2.66
N THR A 110 2.71 -9.21 2.37
CA THR A 110 2.10 -8.24 3.26
C THR A 110 0.61 -8.11 3.03
N SER A 111 -0.11 -7.61 4.03
CA SER A 111 -1.42 -7.02 3.88
C SER A 111 -1.75 -6.27 5.18
N SER A 112 -3.03 -5.93 5.41
CA SER A 112 -3.46 -5.21 6.63
C SER A 112 -3.10 -5.94 7.93
N ALA A 113 -3.95 -6.86 8.39
CA ALA A 113 -3.69 -7.66 9.60
C ALA A 113 -3.40 -9.13 9.24
N ALA A 114 -2.38 -9.73 9.85
CA ALA A 114 -2.05 -11.14 9.66
C ALA A 114 -3.17 -12.06 10.16
N CYS A 115 -3.07 -13.36 9.83
CA CYS A 115 -4.11 -14.34 10.12
C CYS A 115 -5.45 -14.01 9.43
N HIS A 116 -5.34 -13.71 8.12
CA HIS A 116 -6.45 -13.53 7.16
C HIS A 116 -7.23 -12.21 7.24
N GLY A 117 -6.76 -11.25 8.03
CA GLY A 117 -7.39 -9.95 8.19
C GLY A 117 -8.61 -9.94 9.11
N LYS A 118 -9.15 -8.75 9.34
CA LYS A 118 -10.32 -8.52 10.21
C LYS A 118 -11.49 -7.98 9.40
N ASP A 119 -12.64 -8.61 9.50
CA ASP A 119 -13.88 -8.10 8.94
C ASP A 119 -14.22 -6.71 9.51
N GLY A 120 -14.60 -5.78 8.65
CA GLY A 120 -14.88 -4.39 9.05
C GLY A 120 -13.63 -3.53 9.26
N VAL A 121 -12.44 -4.08 9.02
CA VAL A 121 -11.18 -3.32 8.95
C VAL A 121 -10.50 -3.59 7.61
N SER A 122 -10.07 -4.84 7.40
CA SER A 122 -9.28 -5.27 6.24
C SER A 122 -10.02 -5.21 4.90
N ASN A 123 -11.35 -5.35 4.89
CA ASN A 123 -12.20 -5.35 3.68
C ASN A 123 -13.02 -4.06 3.52
N THR A 124 -12.50 -2.91 3.98
CA THR A 124 -13.25 -1.64 3.98
C THR A 124 -12.55 -0.55 3.14
N MET A 125 -13.24 0.57 2.89
CA MET A 125 -12.66 1.77 2.30
C MET A 125 -11.43 2.27 3.09
N GLY A 126 -11.47 2.25 4.43
CA GLY A 126 -10.31 2.61 5.24
C GLY A 126 -9.14 1.65 5.07
N GLY A 127 -9.40 0.33 4.96
CA GLY A 127 -8.39 -0.66 4.61
C GLY A 127 -7.81 -0.45 3.20
N LEU A 128 -8.65 0.00 2.25
CA LEU A 128 -8.22 0.38 0.89
C LEU A 128 -7.32 1.64 0.93
N LEU A 129 -7.70 2.68 1.66
CA LEU A 129 -6.88 3.88 1.81
C LEU A 129 -5.53 3.57 2.44
N TRP A 130 -5.50 2.73 3.48
CA TRP A 130 -4.26 2.22 4.05
C TRP A 130 -3.41 1.48 3.02
N THR A 131 -4.02 0.63 2.18
CA THR A 131 -3.30 -0.14 1.14
C THR A 131 -2.58 0.82 0.18
N ILE A 132 -3.23 1.93 -0.17
CA ILE A 132 -2.66 2.98 -1.01
C ILE A 132 -1.55 3.72 -0.25
N ASP A 133 -1.84 4.21 0.96
CA ASP A 133 -0.91 4.96 1.82
C ASP A 133 0.40 4.18 2.06
N TYR A 134 0.27 2.93 2.50
CA TYR A 134 1.37 2.00 2.70
C TYR A 134 2.21 1.80 1.41
N SER A 135 1.55 1.59 0.27
CA SER A 135 2.24 1.36 -1.01
C SER A 135 3.06 2.57 -1.43
N PHE A 136 2.45 3.77 -1.40
CA PHE A 136 3.13 5.01 -1.73
C PHE A 136 4.26 5.31 -0.73
N TYR A 137 4.02 5.13 0.57
CA TYR A 137 5.05 5.36 1.59
C TYR A 137 6.26 4.44 1.39
N MET A 138 6.06 3.13 1.24
CA MET A 138 7.17 2.20 1.00
C MET A 138 7.93 2.51 -0.29
N ALA A 139 7.24 2.94 -1.35
CA ALA A 139 7.90 3.40 -2.57
C ALA A 139 8.82 4.62 -2.29
N THR A 140 8.41 5.54 -1.40
CA THR A 140 9.26 6.68 -1.00
C THR A 140 10.51 6.27 -0.23
N LEU A 141 10.47 5.11 0.43
CA LEU A 141 11.62 4.53 1.14
C LEU A 141 12.59 3.78 0.19
N GLY A 142 12.25 3.65 -1.09
CA GLY A 142 13.06 2.96 -2.09
C GLY A 142 12.79 1.45 -2.19
N LEU A 143 11.64 0.98 -1.71
CA LEU A 143 11.21 -0.42 -1.87
C LEU A 143 10.99 -0.75 -3.36
N ASP A 144 11.45 -1.92 -3.82
CA ASP A 144 11.34 -2.30 -5.23
C ASP A 144 9.99 -2.92 -5.60
N ARG A 145 9.39 -3.67 -4.68
CA ARG A 145 8.13 -4.38 -4.92
C ARG A 145 7.41 -4.75 -3.64
N ILE A 146 6.09 -4.73 -3.73
CA ILE A 146 5.17 -5.21 -2.70
C ILE A 146 4.39 -6.39 -3.27
N PHE A 147 4.31 -7.47 -2.49
CA PHE A 147 3.47 -8.62 -2.79
C PHE A 147 2.34 -8.69 -1.76
N PHE A 148 1.17 -8.18 -2.14
CA PHE A 148 -0.03 -8.28 -1.31
C PHE A 148 -0.50 -9.73 -1.25
N HIS A 149 -0.59 -10.28 -0.04
CA HIS A 149 -1.03 -11.64 0.19
C HIS A 149 -2.53 -11.76 -0.13
N ASN A 150 -2.89 -12.82 -0.85
CA ASN A 150 -4.25 -13.12 -1.24
C ASN A 150 -4.51 -14.59 -0.97
N GLY A 151 -5.71 -14.90 -0.48
CA GLY A 151 -6.15 -16.27 -0.27
C GLY A 151 -7.67 -16.37 -0.22
N ARG A 152 -8.14 -17.62 -0.18
CA ARG A 152 -9.57 -17.90 -0.12
C ARG A 152 -10.13 -17.40 1.22
N ASP A 153 -11.18 -16.59 1.15
CA ASP A 153 -11.93 -16.09 2.31
C ASP A 153 -11.12 -15.19 3.27
N TYR A 154 -10.02 -14.59 2.80
CA TYR A 154 -9.28 -13.60 3.59
C TYR A 154 -9.90 -12.22 3.39
N PHE A 155 -10.09 -11.50 4.48
CA PHE A 155 -10.72 -10.17 4.45
C PHE A 155 -9.86 -9.13 3.74
N TYR A 156 -8.56 -9.35 3.62
CA TYR A 156 -7.69 -8.43 2.88
C TYR A 156 -7.46 -8.83 1.41
N SER A 157 -8.02 -9.95 0.95
CA SER A 157 -7.85 -10.39 -0.45
C SER A 157 -8.50 -9.39 -1.37
N PHE A 158 -7.88 -9.10 -2.51
CA PHE A 158 -8.37 -8.09 -3.44
C PHE A 158 -9.58 -8.59 -4.22
N TRP A 159 -9.61 -9.89 -4.54
CA TRP A 159 -10.71 -10.54 -5.23
C TRP A 159 -10.91 -11.97 -4.75
N LYS A 160 -12.14 -12.46 -4.92
CA LYS A 160 -12.52 -13.85 -4.75
C LYS A 160 -12.99 -14.41 -6.10
N PRO A 161 -12.18 -15.26 -6.77
CA PRO A 161 -12.45 -15.69 -8.14
C PRO A 161 -13.50 -16.81 -8.26
N MET A 162 -13.74 -17.58 -7.19
CA MET A 162 -14.75 -18.64 -7.18
C MET A 162 -15.68 -18.44 -5.98
N GLY A 163 -16.99 -18.59 -6.21
CA GLY A 163 -17.88 -18.97 -5.13
C GLY A 163 -17.36 -20.27 -4.50
N GLY A 164 -17.36 -20.34 -3.17
CA GLY A 164 -16.77 -21.48 -2.47
C GLY A 164 -17.45 -22.81 -2.83
N SER A 165 -16.92 -23.92 -2.30
CA SER A 165 -17.62 -25.21 -2.32
C SER A 165 -18.99 -25.16 -1.61
N ASN A 166 -19.23 -24.12 -0.79
CA ASN A 166 -20.55 -23.65 -0.41
C ASN A 166 -21.00 -22.58 -1.42
N SER A 167 -21.94 -22.94 -2.29
CA SER A 167 -22.47 -22.19 -3.43
C SER A 167 -23.24 -20.89 -3.08
N SER A 168 -23.08 -20.35 -1.88
CA SER A 168 -23.88 -19.22 -1.39
C SER A 168 -23.16 -17.86 -1.45
N ILE A 169 -21.84 -17.83 -1.68
CA ILE A 169 -21.07 -16.58 -1.80
C ILE A 169 -20.60 -16.45 -3.23
N GLU A 170 -21.13 -15.47 -3.96
CA GLU A 170 -20.75 -15.17 -5.34
C GLU A 170 -19.30 -14.63 -5.45
N PRO A 171 -18.65 -14.78 -6.61
CA PRO A 171 -17.43 -14.05 -6.92
C PRO A 171 -17.61 -12.55 -6.69
N HIS A 172 -16.61 -11.92 -6.07
CA HIS A 172 -16.64 -10.49 -5.78
C HIS A 172 -15.22 -9.94 -5.65
N ILE A 173 -15.12 -8.62 -5.62
CA ILE A 173 -13.91 -7.90 -5.22
C ILE A 173 -14.10 -7.32 -3.82
N ASN A 174 -13.02 -7.18 -3.05
CA ASN A 174 -13.03 -6.30 -1.89
C ASN A 174 -12.58 -4.89 -2.31
N PRO A 175 -12.84 -3.85 -1.50
CA PRO A 175 -12.38 -2.49 -1.77
C PRO A 175 -10.91 -2.39 -2.21
N GLN A 176 -10.03 -3.22 -1.67
CA GLN A 176 -8.59 -3.28 -1.92
C GLN A 176 -8.26 -3.40 -3.41
N TYR A 177 -9.13 -4.03 -4.22
CA TYR A 177 -8.97 -4.10 -5.68
C TYR A 177 -8.77 -2.72 -6.32
N TYR A 178 -9.48 -1.70 -5.82
CA TYR A 178 -9.39 -0.34 -6.34
C TYR A 178 -8.02 0.31 -6.10
N SER A 179 -7.20 -0.21 -5.18
CA SER A 179 -5.81 0.25 -5.01
C SER A 179 -4.98 -0.03 -6.27
N LEU A 180 -5.21 -1.15 -6.96
CA LEU A 180 -4.49 -1.49 -8.20
C LEU A 180 -4.78 -0.44 -9.28
N LEU A 181 -6.05 -0.06 -9.40
CA LEU A 181 -6.53 0.94 -10.36
C LEU A 181 -5.98 2.34 -10.02
N PHE A 182 -5.97 2.68 -8.73
CA PHE A 182 -5.43 3.93 -8.23
C PHE A 182 -3.93 4.03 -8.51
N HIS A 183 -3.14 3.01 -8.12
CA HIS A 183 -1.70 2.96 -8.37
C HIS A 183 -1.38 3.02 -9.86
N ALA A 184 -2.06 2.22 -10.69
CA ALA A 184 -1.89 2.25 -12.14
C ALA A 184 -2.18 3.64 -12.71
N SER A 185 -3.26 4.28 -12.28
CA SER A 185 -3.62 5.63 -12.73
C SER A 185 -2.61 6.69 -12.29
N ALA A 186 -2.06 6.57 -11.08
CA ALA A 186 -1.05 7.49 -10.57
C ALA A 186 0.23 7.49 -11.40
N ILE A 187 0.64 6.34 -11.92
CA ILE A 187 1.88 6.22 -12.70
C ILE A 187 1.67 6.11 -14.22
N SER A 188 0.43 5.95 -14.67
CA SER A 188 0.10 5.83 -16.10
C SER A 188 0.61 7.03 -16.90
N GLY A 189 1.18 6.75 -18.08
CA GLY A 189 1.73 7.76 -18.99
C GLY A 189 3.07 8.36 -18.56
N LEU A 190 3.68 7.87 -17.47
CA LEU A 190 4.95 8.39 -16.96
C LEU A 190 6.12 7.49 -17.36
N ASN A 191 7.22 8.10 -17.80
CA ASN A 191 8.50 7.41 -17.94
C ASN A 191 9.27 7.44 -16.61
N SER A 192 9.72 6.27 -16.13
CA SER A 192 10.44 6.07 -14.86
C SER A 192 9.83 6.88 -13.69
N PRO A 193 8.60 6.57 -13.26
CA PRO A 193 7.91 7.31 -12.23
C PRO A 193 8.68 7.26 -10.90
N ARG A 194 8.74 8.39 -10.20
CA ARG A 194 9.28 8.49 -8.83
C ARG A 194 8.25 9.12 -7.91
N ILE A 195 8.11 8.54 -6.72
CA ILE A 195 7.16 9.00 -5.71
C ILE A 195 7.96 9.68 -4.59
N TYR A 196 7.53 10.88 -4.22
CA TYR A 196 8.06 11.63 -3.10
C TYR A 196 6.96 11.93 -2.10
N ARG A 197 7.23 11.75 -0.82
CA ARG A 197 6.32 12.15 0.25
C ARG A 197 6.51 13.62 0.56
N VAL A 198 5.43 14.38 0.64
CA VAL A 198 5.46 15.82 0.97
C VAL A 198 5.23 16.01 2.47
N ALA A 199 6.19 15.51 3.26
CA ALA A 199 6.01 15.26 4.69
C ALA A 199 5.59 16.47 5.54
N HIS A 200 5.96 17.69 5.13
CA HIS A 200 5.61 18.91 5.86
C HIS A 200 4.13 19.32 5.73
N LEU A 201 3.39 18.73 4.79
CA LEU A 201 1.94 18.93 4.63
C LEU A 201 1.11 17.84 5.31
N ASP A 202 1.74 16.75 5.72
CA ASP A 202 1.02 15.61 6.28
C ASP A 202 0.42 15.92 7.65
N THR A 203 -0.68 15.25 7.94
CA THR A 203 -1.28 15.19 9.27
C THR A 203 -1.58 13.74 9.61
N ASN A 204 -2.14 13.47 10.78
CA ASN A 204 -2.58 12.11 11.12
C ASN A 204 -3.61 11.56 10.11
N SER A 205 -4.39 12.42 9.44
CA SER A 205 -5.46 11.99 8.53
C SER A 205 -5.32 12.54 7.10
N LEU A 206 -4.16 13.08 6.75
CA LEU A 206 -3.86 13.57 5.40
C LEU A 206 -2.46 13.13 5.00
N ALA A 207 -2.37 12.41 3.88
CA ALA A 207 -1.13 11.99 3.27
C ALA A 207 -0.96 12.65 1.90
N HIS A 208 0.24 13.19 1.63
CA HIS A 208 0.55 13.87 0.38
C HIS A 208 1.74 13.22 -0.32
N TYR A 209 1.53 12.82 -1.57
CA TYR A 209 2.56 12.25 -2.42
C TYR A 209 2.66 13.00 -3.75
N ALA A 210 3.88 13.36 -4.13
CA ALA A 210 4.22 13.95 -5.41
C ALA A 210 4.75 12.87 -6.34
N VAL A 211 4.19 12.78 -7.55
CA VAL A 211 4.58 11.78 -8.56
C VAL A 211 5.27 12.48 -9.72
N TYR A 212 6.54 12.13 -9.91
CA TYR A 212 7.42 12.69 -10.93
C TYR A 212 7.59 11.72 -12.09
N SER A 213 7.80 12.26 -13.30
CA SER A 213 8.38 11.53 -14.44
C SER A 213 9.70 12.20 -14.81
N GLY A 214 10.81 11.46 -14.70
CA GLY A 214 12.13 12.08 -14.66
C GLY A 214 12.17 13.17 -13.57
N ASN A 215 12.62 14.37 -13.91
CA ASN A 215 12.70 15.51 -12.98
C ASN A 215 11.46 16.43 -12.98
N GLN A 216 10.39 16.05 -13.68
CA GLN A 216 9.18 16.87 -13.77
C GLN A 216 8.09 16.32 -12.86
N LEU A 217 7.53 17.18 -12.00
CA LEU A 217 6.33 16.87 -11.25
C LEU A 217 5.14 16.76 -12.21
N LYS A 218 4.41 15.65 -12.15
CA LYS A 218 3.29 15.36 -13.07
C LYS A 218 1.96 15.26 -12.35
N LYS A 219 1.92 14.60 -11.20
CA LYS A 219 0.70 14.38 -10.43
C LYS A 219 0.94 14.62 -8.95
N MET A 220 -0.11 15.05 -8.26
CA MET A 220 -0.20 15.06 -6.80
C MET A 220 -1.25 14.03 -6.38
N VAL A 221 -0.93 13.23 -5.39
CA VAL A 221 -1.81 12.25 -4.77
C VAL A 221 -2.09 12.72 -3.35
N ILE A 222 -3.37 12.80 -2.99
CA ILE A 222 -3.80 13.23 -1.66
C ILE A 222 -4.78 12.18 -1.14
N LEU A 223 -4.52 11.66 0.06
CA LEU A 223 -5.44 10.79 0.77
C LEU A 223 -5.98 11.55 1.98
N ASN A 224 -7.30 11.68 2.08
CA ASN A 224 -7.96 12.11 3.31
C ASN A 224 -8.50 10.88 4.03
N THR A 225 -7.74 10.42 5.01
CA THR A 225 -8.05 9.23 5.80
C THR A 225 -8.87 9.58 7.06
N GLN A 226 -9.46 10.76 7.12
CA GLN A 226 -10.36 11.13 8.22
C GLN A 226 -11.54 10.14 8.31
N LEU A 227 -11.80 9.66 9.52
CA LEU A 227 -12.93 8.77 9.82
C LEU A 227 -14.26 9.47 9.53
N TYR A 228 -15.13 8.81 8.78
CA TYR A 228 -16.48 9.24 8.49
C TYR A 228 -17.40 8.02 8.35
N ASN A 229 -18.23 7.79 9.36
CA ASN A 229 -19.23 6.71 9.38
C ASN A 229 -20.66 7.21 9.65
N SER A 230 -20.84 8.52 9.81
CA SER A 230 -22.16 9.13 9.99
C SER A 230 -22.85 9.29 8.64
N THR A 231 -24.16 9.13 8.60
CA THR A 231 -24.99 9.50 7.44
C THR A 231 -25.86 10.72 7.73
N ALA A 232 -25.82 11.23 8.97
CA ALA A 232 -26.61 12.38 9.43
C ALA A 232 -25.82 13.69 9.37
N ASP A 233 -24.49 13.62 9.50
CA ASP A 233 -23.61 14.79 9.47
C ASP A 233 -23.07 15.03 8.07
N GLU A 234 -22.86 16.31 7.75
CA GLU A 234 -22.14 16.72 6.55
C GLU A 234 -20.75 16.07 6.53
N ARG A 235 -20.41 15.43 5.41
CA ARG A 235 -19.10 14.78 5.24
C ARG A 235 -18.02 15.86 5.23
N PRO A 236 -17.08 15.86 6.20
CA PRO A 236 -16.08 16.91 6.27
C PRO A 236 -15.13 16.83 5.07
N ALA A 237 -14.74 17.99 4.56
CA ALA A 237 -13.79 18.13 3.46
C ALA A 237 -12.50 18.80 3.92
N LYS A 238 -11.39 18.46 3.24
CA LYS A 238 -10.13 19.19 3.31
C LYS A 238 -9.97 19.95 2.00
N HIS A 239 -9.76 21.26 2.10
CA HIS A 239 -9.59 22.14 0.96
C HIS A 239 -8.10 22.29 0.68
N VAL A 240 -7.59 21.65 -0.38
CA VAL A 240 -6.16 21.66 -0.69
C VAL A 240 -5.88 22.57 -1.87
N ASP A 241 -5.17 23.66 -1.62
CA ASP A 241 -4.72 24.58 -2.68
C ASP A 241 -3.45 24.04 -3.36
N ILE A 242 -3.61 23.60 -4.60
CA ILE A 242 -2.54 23.09 -5.47
C ILE A 242 -2.14 24.14 -6.53
N SER A 243 -2.77 25.33 -6.52
CA SER A 243 -2.45 26.42 -7.45
C SER A 243 -0.98 26.85 -7.44
N PRO A 244 -0.23 26.85 -6.32
CA PRO A 244 1.19 27.23 -6.34
C PRO A 244 2.06 26.26 -7.13
N ILE A 245 1.58 25.04 -7.38
CA ILE A 245 2.32 23.95 -8.02
C ILE A 245 1.89 23.76 -9.48
N PHE A 246 0.58 23.73 -9.74
CA PHE A 246 0.03 23.41 -11.07
C PHE A 246 -0.77 24.55 -11.71
N GLY A 247 -0.94 25.68 -11.01
CA GLY A 247 -1.82 26.78 -11.42
C GLY A 247 -3.30 26.48 -11.16
N ASN A 248 -4.18 27.35 -11.64
CA ASN A 248 -5.59 27.30 -11.24
C ASN A 248 -6.43 26.27 -12.00
N LYS A 249 -5.96 25.80 -13.17
CA LYS A 249 -6.68 24.87 -14.04
C LYS A 249 -6.12 23.46 -13.85
N LEU A 250 -6.88 22.63 -13.14
CA LEU A 250 -6.50 21.26 -12.80
C LEU A 250 -7.55 20.28 -13.26
N THR A 251 -7.15 19.02 -13.33
CA THR A 251 -8.04 17.87 -13.43
C THR A 251 -7.76 16.91 -12.29
N SER A 252 -8.83 16.36 -11.69
CA SER A 252 -8.73 15.34 -10.65
C SER A 252 -9.51 14.07 -10.96
N LYS A 253 -8.96 12.94 -10.52
CA LYS A 253 -9.61 11.64 -10.43
C LYS A 253 -9.84 11.28 -8.98
N ARG A 254 -11.00 10.72 -8.66
CA ARG A 254 -11.42 10.48 -7.27
C ARG A 254 -11.72 9.02 -7.00
N LEU A 255 -11.22 8.56 -5.86
CA LEU A 255 -11.60 7.33 -5.19
C LEU A 255 -12.47 7.69 -3.98
N THR A 256 -13.70 7.17 -3.92
CA THR A 256 -14.62 7.47 -2.82
C THR A 256 -15.53 6.29 -2.50
N ALA A 257 -16.12 6.31 -1.31
CA ALA A 257 -17.14 5.39 -0.83
C ALA A 257 -18.08 6.12 0.16
N PRO A 258 -19.24 5.56 0.52
CA PRO A 258 -20.17 6.21 1.45
C PRO A 258 -19.61 6.46 2.85
N THR A 259 -18.80 5.55 3.39
CA THR A 259 -18.22 5.63 4.74
C THR A 259 -16.82 5.00 4.79
N THR A 260 -16.05 5.26 5.85
CA THR A 260 -14.75 4.62 6.08
C THR A 260 -14.85 3.11 6.18
N ILE A 261 -15.90 2.59 6.83
CA ILE A 261 -16.11 1.15 7.00
C ILE A 261 -16.88 0.50 5.84
N ALA A 262 -17.15 1.23 4.76
CA ALA A 262 -17.89 0.72 3.62
C ALA A 262 -17.12 -0.44 2.96
N LYS A 263 -17.80 -1.58 2.80
CA LYS A 263 -17.30 -2.76 2.06
C LYS A 263 -17.71 -2.73 0.58
N THR A 264 -18.75 -1.96 0.26
CA THR A 264 -19.33 -1.80 -1.08
C THR A 264 -19.59 -0.33 -1.37
N GLY A 265 -19.94 -0.01 -2.61
CA GLY A 265 -20.18 1.38 -3.04
C GLY A 265 -18.89 2.19 -3.24
N VAL A 266 -17.74 1.53 -3.26
CA VAL A 266 -16.46 2.13 -3.66
C VAL A 266 -16.51 2.43 -5.15
N THR A 267 -16.10 3.62 -5.55
CA THR A 267 -15.98 4.02 -6.95
C THR A 267 -14.64 4.66 -7.24
N TRP A 268 -14.11 4.40 -8.43
CA TRP A 268 -12.96 5.08 -9.01
C TRP A 268 -13.42 5.88 -10.21
N CYS A 269 -13.25 7.20 -10.18
CA CYS A 269 -13.71 8.12 -11.23
C CYS A 269 -15.19 7.96 -11.56
N ASN A 270 -16.04 7.79 -10.55
CA ASN A 270 -17.48 7.52 -10.71
C ASN A 270 -17.82 6.18 -11.41
N GLN A 271 -16.85 5.26 -11.50
CA GLN A 271 -17.06 3.91 -12.00
C GLN A 271 -16.92 2.88 -10.89
N ALA A 272 -17.74 1.84 -10.95
CA ALA A 272 -17.64 0.68 -10.08
C ALA A 272 -17.34 -0.56 -10.91
N VAL A 273 -16.51 -1.46 -10.38
CA VAL A 273 -16.31 -2.79 -10.96
C VAL A 273 -17.54 -3.64 -10.66
N ASP A 274 -18.17 -4.14 -11.70
CA ASP A 274 -19.22 -5.15 -11.61
C ASP A 274 -18.60 -6.48 -11.14
N GLU A 275 -19.01 -6.94 -9.97
CA GLU A 275 -18.42 -8.10 -9.31
C GLU A 275 -18.58 -9.42 -10.08
N LYS A 276 -19.60 -9.52 -10.95
CA LYS A 276 -19.87 -10.73 -11.74
C LYS A 276 -19.03 -10.79 -13.01
N THR A 277 -18.83 -9.66 -13.66
CA THR A 277 -18.18 -9.57 -14.97
C THR A 277 -16.75 -9.06 -14.88
N GLY A 278 -16.35 -8.45 -13.76
CA GLY A 278 -15.07 -7.78 -13.58
C GLY A 278 -14.92 -6.51 -14.43
N LYS A 279 -16.01 -6.01 -15.05
CA LYS A 279 -15.99 -4.83 -15.92
C LYS A 279 -16.40 -3.58 -15.16
N PHE A 280 -15.89 -2.42 -15.58
CA PHE A 280 -16.41 -1.16 -15.06
C PHE A 280 -17.81 -0.87 -15.59
N GLY A 281 -18.71 -0.52 -14.68
CA GLY A 281 -19.96 0.17 -14.94
C GLY A 281 -19.85 1.66 -14.58
N GLY A 282 -20.69 2.48 -15.23
CA GLY A 282 -20.69 3.94 -15.05
C GLY A 282 -19.78 4.67 -16.04
N MET A 283 -19.92 6.00 -16.06
CA MET A 283 -19.12 6.89 -16.90
C MET A 283 -17.91 7.38 -16.11
N GLU A 284 -16.72 7.28 -16.70
CA GLU A 284 -15.52 7.86 -16.12
C GLU A 284 -15.66 9.38 -16.04
N ILE A 285 -15.46 9.95 -14.84
CA ILE A 285 -15.47 11.39 -14.61
C ILE A 285 -14.07 11.88 -14.29
N TRP A 286 -13.66 12.92 -15.02
CA TRP A 286 -12.53 13.78 -14.71
C TRP A 286 -13.07 15.11 -14.18
N GLU A 287 -12.80 15.41 -12.91
CA GLU A 287 -13.26 16.62 -12.27
C GLU A 287 -12.41 17.81 -12.76
N SER A 288 -13.05 18.86 -13.26
CA SER A 288 -12.35 20.10 -13.64
C SER A 288 -12.33 21.07 -12.46
N VAL A 289 -11.15 21.51 -12.06
CA VAL A 289 -10.95 22.50 -11.00
C VAL A 289 -10.39 23.77 -11.63
N SER A 290 -10.97 24.93 -11.27
CA SER A 290 -10.69 26.21 -11.94
C SER A 290 -10.11 27.30 -11.04
N ASN A 291 -10.14 27.09 -9.73
CA ASN A 291 -9.55 27.96 -8.70
C ASN A 291 -8.28 27.35 -8.07
N GLY A 292 -7.81 26.20 -8.57
CA GLY A 292 -6.67 25.46 -8.04
C GLY A 292 -6.87 24.77 -6.68
N VAL A 293 -8.06 24.85 -6.09
CA VAL A 293 -8.39 24.23 -4.80
C VAL A 293 -9.20 22.96 -5.04
N VAL A 294 -8.71 21.84 -4.51
CA VAL A 294 -9.37 20.54 -4.60
C VAL A 294 -9.98 20.18 -3.25
N ASP A 295 -11.28 19.90 -3.24
CA ASP A 295 -11.95 19.34 -2.07
C ASP A 295 -11.70 17.84 -2.00
N VAL A 296 -11.17 17.38 -0.87
CA VAL A 296 -10.96 15.96 -0.59
C VAL A 296 -11.79 15.60 0.64
N PHE A 297 -12.91 14.91 0.44
CA PHE A 297 -13.80 14.55 1.55
C PHE A 297 -13.17 13.45 2.42
N ALA A 298 -13.59 13.37 3.68
CA ALA A 298 -13.13 12.34 4.61
C ALA A 298 -13.36 10.94 4.04
N SER A 299 -12.37 10.05 4.10
CA SER A 299 -12.40 8.73 3.44
C SER A 299 -12.40 8.79 1.90
N GLU A 300 -11.53 9.62 1.33
CA GLU A 300 -11.30 9.71 -0.11
C GLU A 300 -9.81 9.78 -0.45
N ALA A 301 -9.51 9.47 -1.71
CA ALA A 301 -8.20 9.76 -2.29
C ALA A 301 -8.38 10.39 -3.67
N VAL A 302 -7.52 11.36 -4.00
CA VAL A 302 -7.54 12.04 -5.31
C VAL A 302 -6.16 11.99 -5.96
N ILE A 303 -6.18 11.90 -7.29
CA ILE A 303 -5.02 12.13 -8.15
C ILE A 303 -5.28 13.43 -8.91
N ILE A 304 -4.38 14.40 -8.78
CA ILE A 304 -4.53 15.75 -9.32
C ILE A 304 -3.40 15.99 -10.32
N GLU A 305 -3.73 16.53 -11.49
CA GLU A 305 -2.76 16.94 -12.49
C GLU A 305 -3.16 18.26 -13.15
N LYS A 306 -2.20 18.89 -13.82
CA LYS A 306 -2.45 20.11 -14.57
C LYS A 306 -3.37 19.82 -15.75
N LYS A 307 -4.40 20.65 -15.94
CA LYS A 307 -5.26 20.56 -17.12
C LYS A 307 -4.47 21.06 -18.35
N HIS A 308 -4.31 20.20 -19.34
CA HIS A 308 -3.70 20.54 -20.63
C HIS A 308 -4.67 21.31 -21.53
#